data_AF-A0A193QLP8-F1
#
_entry.id   AF-A0A193QLP8-F1
#
_cell.length_a   1.000
_cell.length_b   1.000
_cell.length_c   1.000
_cell.angle_alpha   90.00
_cell.angle_beta   90.00
_cell.angle_gamma   90.00
#
_symmetry.space_group_name_H-M   'P 1'
#
loop_
_entity.id
_entity.type
_entity.pdbx_description
1 polymer ?
#
loop_
_entity_poly.entity_id
_entity_poly.type
_entity_poly.pdbx_seq_one_letter_code
_entity_poly.pdbx_strand_id
1 'polypeptide(L)' 'MGWIGVDLDGTLAESRTGQGARIGKPVGPMMQRIRRWLSEGREVRIFTARASTTGGVRAVQSCLR' A
#
# COMPACT_ATOMS: atom_id res chain seq x y z
N MET A 1 -5.31 -12.15 -17.92
CA MET A 1 -5.98 -11.56 -16.74
C MET A 1 -5.14 -10.41 -16.23
N GLY A 2 -5.75 -9.41 -15.59
CA GLY A 2 -5.06 -8.23 -15.04
C GLY A 2 -4.98 -8.24 -13.52
N TRP A 3 -4.25 -7.29 -12.94
CA TRP A 3 -4.11 -7.06 -11.51
C TRP A 3 -4.65 -5.67 -11.13
N ILE A 4 -5.00 -5.49 -9.85
CA ILE A 4 -5.40 -4.20 -9.29
C ILE A 4 -4.17 -3.56 -8.65
N GLY A 5 -3.78 -2.39 -9.15
CA GLY A 5 -2.75 -1.57 -8.53
C GLY A 5 -3.31 -0.67 -7.44
N VAL A 6 -2.70 -0.74 -6.27
CA VAL A 6 -3.08 0.08 -5.12
C VAL A 6 -1.93 0.99 -4.74
N ASP A 7 -2.18 2.30 -4.78
CA ASP A 7 -1.25 3.28 -4.26
C ASP A 7 -1.11 3.20 -2.74
N LEU A 8 -0.01 3.71 -2.19
CA LEU A 8 0.28 3.67 -0.76
C LEU A 8 -0.11 4.98 -0.06
N ASP A 9 0.64 6.06 -0.29
CA ASP A 9 0.53 7.30 0.48
C ASP A 9 -0.75 8.07 0.14
N GLY A 10 -1.65 8.21 1.11
CA GLY A 10 -2.97 8.82 0.94
C GLY A 10 -4.05 7.86 0.45
N THR A 11 -3.68 6.63 0.09
CA THR A 11 -4.60 5.60 -0.40
C THR A 11 -4.72 4.44 0.58
N LEU A 12 -3.65 3.66 0.76
CA LEU A 12 -3.61 2.52 1.69
C LEU A 12 -3.09 2.92 3.08
N ALA A 13 -2.23 3.93 3.14
CA ALA A 13 -1.68 4.48 4.37
C ALA A 13 -1.89 6.00 4.42
N GLU A 14 -2.10 6.56 5.60
CA GLU A 14 -2.17 8.01 5.81
C GLU A 14 -0.91 8.71 5.28
N SER A 15 -1.08 9.86 4.62
CA SER A 15 0.03 10.73 4.21
C SER A 15 0.04 12.00 5.07
N ARG A 16 1.22 12.40 5.54
CA ARG A 16 1.48 13.56 6.40
C ARG A 16 2.72 14.31 5.91
N THR A 17 2.63 15.63 5.88
CA THR A 17 3.78 16.50 5.59
C THR A 17 4.92 16.20 6.57
N GLY A 18 6.13 16.02 6.05
CA GLY A 18 7.32 15.75 6.87
C GLY A 18 7.46 14.31 7.38
N GLN A 19 6.66 13.35 6.92
CA GLN A 19 6.79 11.94 7.36
C GLN A 19 8.10 11.25 6.90
N GLY A 20 8.82 11.81 5.93
CA GLY A 20 10.05 11.25 5.40
C GLY A 20 9.84 9.83 4.86
N ALA A 21 10.63 8.88 5.36
CA ALA A 21 10.56 7.45 5.01
C ALA A 21 9.55 6.65 5.84
N ARG A 22 8.91 7.24 6.86
CA ARG A 22 7.88 6.56 7.65
C ARG A 22 6.61 6.40 6.80
N ILE A 23 5.99 5.23 6.90
CA ILE A 23 4.68 4.95 6.30
C ILE A 23 3.61 5.23 7.36
N GLY A 24 2.52 5.89 6.97
CA GLY A 24 1.44 6.24 7.88
C GLY A 24 0.58 5.05 8.31
N LYS A 25 -0.41 5.32 9.15
CA LYS A 25 -1.36 4.30 9.62
C LYS A 25 -2.22 3.80 8.45
N PRO A 26 -2.69 2.54 8.49
CA PRO A 26 -3.58 2.02 7.45
C PRO A 26 -4.88 2.81 7.33
N VAL A 27 -5.31 3.08 6.10
CA VAL A 27 -6.63 3.64 5.80
C VAL A 27 -7.66 2.50 5.83
N GLY A 28 -8.43 2.44 6.93
CA GLY A 28 -9.36 1.35 7.22
C GLY A 28 -10.31 0.97 6.06
N PRO A 29 -11.02 1.93 5.43
CA PRO A 29 -11.88 1.64 4.29
C PRO A 29 -11.16 0.99 3.10
N MET A 30 -9.92 1.44 2.80
CA MET A 30 -9.13 0.87 1.71
C MET A 30 -8.68 -0.56 2.03
N MET A 31 -8.29 -0.82 3.29
CA MET A 31 -7.96 -2.17 3.76
C MET A 31 -9.14 -3.15 3.61
N GLN A 32 -10.37 -2.70 3.91
CA GLN A 32 -11.57 -3.51 3.72
C GLN A 32 -11.80 -3.84 2.23
N ARG A 33 -11.58 -2.86 1.35
CA ARG A 33 -11.70 -3.03 -0.10
C ARG A 33 -10.69 -4.04 -0.66
N ILE A 34 -9.43 -3.97 -0.22
CA ILE A 34 -8.39 -4.95 -0.60
C ILE A 34 -8.78 -6.35 -0.16
N ARG A 35 -9.19 -6.52 1.11
CA ARG A 35 -9.62 -7.82 1.62
C ARG A 35 -10.75 -8.43 0.79
N ARG A 36 -11.72 -7.61 0.38
CA ARG A 36 -12.79 -8.04 -0.52
C ARG A 36 -12.24 -8.51 -1.87
N TRP A 37 -11.39 -7.75 -2.53
CA TRP A 37 -10.81 -8.17 -3.81
C TRP A 37 -10.00 -9.46 -3.71
N LEU A 38 -9.22 -9.61 -2.64
CA LEU A 38 -8.49 -10.84 -2.37
C LEU A 38 -9.46 -12.03 -2.17
N SER A 39 -10.56 -11.83 -1.45
CA SER A 39 -11.59 -12.87 -1.26
C SER A 39 -12.32 -13.27 -2.56
N GLU A 40 -12.37 -12.35 -3.53
CA GLU A 40 -12.90 -12.59 -4.89
C GLU A 40 -11.88 -13.26 -5.82
N GLY A 41 -10.68 -13.62 -5.32
CA GLY A 41 -9.62 -14.23 -6.12
C GLY A 41 -8.89 -13.25 -7.05
N ARG A 42 -9.03 -11.93 -6.83
CA ARG A 42 -8.34 -10.91 -7.64
C ARG A 42 -6.91 -10.72 -7.15
N GLU A 43 -5.99 -10.61 -8.10
CA GLU A 43 -4.62 -10.24 -7.80
C GLU A 43 -4.53 -8.74 -7.47
N VAL A 44 -3.97 -8.41 -6.30
CA VAL A 44 -3.76 -7.03 -5.83
C VAL A 44 -2.27 -6.82 -5.59
N ARG A 45 -1.71 -5.75 -6.17
CA ARG A 45 -0.31 -5.35 -5.99
C ARG A 45 -0.25 -3.91 -5.50
N ILE A 46 0.72 -3.63 -4.63
CA ILE A 46 1.03 -2.24 -4.28
C ILE A 46 1.88 -1.63 -5.37
N PHE A 47 1.46 -0.48 -5.86
CA PHE A 47 2.17 0.30 -6.87
C PHE A 47 2.38 1.71 -6.33
N THR A 48 3.63 2.04 -5.96
CA THR A 48 3.94 3.28 -5.26
C THR A 48 5.31 3.82 -5.66
N ALA A 49 5.44 5.15 -5.68
CA ALA A 49 6.72 5.83 -5.88
C ALA A 49 7.76 5.50 -4.78
N ARG A 50 7.31 5.05 -3.60
CA ARG A 50 8.21 4.62 -2.51
C ARG A 50 9.08 3.43 -2.92
N ALA A 51 8.62 2.59 -3.84
CA ALA A 51 9.36 1.41 -4.31
C ALA A 51 10.49 1.75 -5.31
N SER A 52 10.85 3.02 -5.48
CA SER A 52 11.97 3.48 -6.32
C SER A 52 13.36 3.14 -5.76
N THR A 53 13.45 2.74 -4.49
CA THR A 53 14.71 2.34 -3.85
C THR A 53 14.53 1.04 -3.08
N THR A 54 15.61 0.28 -2.89
CA THR A 54 15.58 -0.95 -2.07
C THR A 54 15.12 -0.67 -0.63
N GLY A 55 15.52 0.47 -0.05
CA GLY A 55 15.07 0.88 1.29
C GLY A 55 13.56 1.12 1.34
N GLY A 56 13.01 1.79 0.33
CA GLY A 56 11.58 2.00 0.20
C GLY A 56 10.79 0.72 -0.02
N VAL A 57 11.29 -0.22 -0.84
CA VAL A 57 10.67 -1.56 -0.99
C VAL A 57 10.58 -2.28 0.37
N ARG A 58 11.66 -2.28 1.16
CA ARG A 58 11.65 -2.90 2.50
C ARG A 58 10.68 -2.22 3.45
N ALA A 59 10.63 -0.88 3.43
CA ALA A 59 9.69 -0.12 4.24
C ALA A 59 8.24 -0.50 3.90
N VAL A 60 7.90 -0.53 2.62
CA VAL A 60 6.56 -0.94 2.12
C VAL A 60 6.24 -2.34 2.61
N GLN A 61 7.12 -3.32 2.39
CA GLN A 61 6.91 -4.71 2.83
C GLN A 61 6.74 -4.84 4.34
N SER A 62 7.46 -4.07 5.14
CA SER A 62 7.33 -4.09 6.60
C SER A 62 5.97 -3.55 7.07
N CYS A 63 5.34 -2.66 6.32
CA CYS A 63 4.02 -2.10 6.64
C CYS A 63 2.86 -3.08 6.33
N LEU A 64 3.12 -4.17 5.62
CA LEU A 64 2.11 -5.16 5.22
C LEU A 64 2.06 -6.39 6.13
N ARG A 65 2.91 -6.43 7.16
CA ARG A 65 2.95 -7.52 8.15
C ARG A 65 1.89 -7.33 9.22
#